data_AF-A0A1B7SI19-F1
#
_entry.id   AF-A0A1B7SI19-F1
#
_cell.length_a   1.000
_cell.length_b   1.000
_cell.length_c   1.000
_cell.angle_alpha   90.00
_cell.angle_beta   90.00
_cell.angle_gamma   90.00
#
_symmetry.space_group_name_H-M   'P 1'
#
loop_
_entity.id
_entity.type
_entity.pdbx_description
1 polymer ?
#
loop_
_entity_poly.entity_id
_entity_poly.type
_entity_poly.pdbx_seq_one_letter_code
_entity_poly.pdbx_strand_id
1 'polypeptide(L)' 'SCNNCKKHKIKCDKEMPQCKSCFKKGVPCLSACPSTQREVPRSYLLYLEDLLYVYSKKLRELGVDCDELKSNFPTTSMD' A
#
# COMPACT_ATOMS: atom_id res chain seq x y z
N SER A 1 -0.50 9.38 6.81
CA SER A 1 -0.97 10.52 5.99
C SER A 1 -0.27 10.52 4.66
N CYS A 2 -0.94 10.91 3.57
CA CYS A 2 -0.37 10.94 2.22
C CYS A 2 0.76 11.99 2.07
N ASN A 3 1.68 11.82 1.12
CA ASN A 3 2.80 12.76 0.90
C ASN A 3 2.31 14.17 0.55
N ASN A 4 1.29 14.28 -0.32
CA ASN A 4 0.70 15.58 -0.66
C ASN A 4 0.07 16.26 0.56
N CYS A 5 -0.58 15.49 1.42
CA CYS A 5 -1.20 15.96 2.64
C CYS A 5 -0.15 16.47 3.63
N LYS A 6 0.98 15.74 3.76
CA LYS A 6 2.15 16.16 4.55
C LYS A 6 2.77 17.44 3.99
N LYS A 7 3.00 17.50 2.68
CA LYS A 7 3.58 18.66 1.97
C LYS A 7 2.75 19.92 2.17
N HIS A 8 1.42 19.80 2.11
CA HIS A 8 0.50 20.92 2.31
C HIS A 8 0.11 21.16 3.77
N LYS A 9 0.65 20.39 4.74
CA LYS A 9 0.31 20.47 6.17
C LYS A 9 -1.21 20.40 6.44
N ILE A 10 -1.92 19.55 5.70
CA ILE A 10 -3.37 19.33 5.87
C ILE A 10 -3.66 17.95 6.46
N LYS A 11 -4.81 17.83 7.13
CA LYS A 11 -5.28 16.54 7.65
C LYS A 11 -5.63 15.61 6.47
N CYS A 12 -5.11 14.38 6.51
CA CYS A 12 -5.41 13.36 5.52
C CYS A 12 -6.59 12.52 6.01
N ASP A 13 -7.64 12.38 5.19
CA ASP A 13 -8.82 11.55 5.50
C ASP A 13 -8.53 10.05 5.51
N LYS A 14 -7.34 9.64 5.02
CA LYS A 14 -6.87 8.25 4.93
C LYS A 14 -7.80 7.27 4.17
N GLU A 15 -8.84 7.76 3.50
CA GLU A 15 -9.66 6.95 2.60
C GLU A 15 -8.83 6.32 1.47
N MET A 16 -9.27 5.12 1.06
CA MET A 16 -8.71 4.30 -0.01
C MET A 16 -9.75 4.21 -1.14
N PRO A 17 -9.38 4.32 -2.44
CA PRO A 17 -8.02 4.34 -3.02
C PRO A 17 -7.30 5.69 -2.97
N GLN A 18 -8.01 6.79 -2.73
CA GLN A 18 -7.43 8.13 -2.70
C GLN A 18 -8.06 8.96 -1.58
N CYS A 19 -7.29 9.90 -1.02
CA CYS A 19 -7.79 10.84 -0.04
C CYS A 19 -8.74 11.86 -0.68
N LYS A 20 -9.79 12.33 0.01
CA LYS A 20 -10.72 13.34 -0.54
C LYS A 20 -10.00 14.61 -1.03
N SER A 21 -9.01 15.09 -0.28
CA SER A 21 -8.22 16.25 -0.72
C SER A 21 -7.41 16.00 -1.99
N CYS A 22 -6.95 14.76 -2.22
CA CYS A 22 -6.15 14.36 -3.38
C CYS A 22 -7.06 14.26 -4.60
N PHE A 23 -8.22 13.61 -4.41
CA PHE A 23 -9.26 13.45 -5.41
C PHE A 23 -9.79 14.81 -5.91
N LYS A 24 -10.13 15.73 -4.98
CA LYS A 24 -10.58 17.09 -5.33
C LYS A 24 -9.55 17.88 -6.15
N LYS A 25 -8.26 17.62 -5.95
CA LYS A 25 -7.17 18.28 -6.66
C LYS A 25 -6.80 17.57 -7.98
N GLY A 26 -7.39 16.40 -8.27
CA GLY A 26 -7.04 15.60 -9.43
C GLY A 26 -5.62 15.06 -9.42
N VAL A 27 -4.98 14.94 -8.25
CA VAL A 27 -3.59 14.48 -8.11
C VAL A 27 -3.52 13.06 -7.52
N PRO A 28 -2.53 12.25 -7.91
CA PRO A 28 -2.37 10.91 -7.34
C PRO A 28 -2.08 10.97 -5.83
N CYS A 29 -2.72 10.09 -5.08
CA CYS A 29 -2.49 9.97 -3.64
C CYS A 29 -1.27 9.07 -3.38
N LEU A 30 -0.10 9.69 -3.21
CA LEU A 30 1.17 9.01 -2.96
C LEU A 30 1.40 8.76 -1.47
N SER A 31 1.89 7.56 -1.14
CA SER A 31 2.38 7.16 0.18
C SER A 31 3.89 6.87 0.08
N ALA A 32 4.67 7.35 1.05
CA ALA A 32 6.08 6.97 1.15
C ALA A 32 6.20 5.55 1.72
N CYS A 33 6.96 4.69 1.04
CA CYS A 33 7.37 3.41 1.58
C CYS A 33 8.45 3.63 2.66
N PRO A 34 8.29 3.11 3.89
CA PRO A 34 9.25 3.33 4.97
C PRO A 34 10.63 2.72 4.68
N SER A 35 10.70 1.56 4.02
CA SER A 35 11.96 0.85 3.78
C SER A 35 12.76 1.36 2.58
N THR A 36 12.08 1.72 1.49
CA THR A 36 12.74 2.13 0.23
C THR A 36 12.72 3.63 0.00
N GLN A 37 12.01 4.39 0.84
CA GLN A 37 11.75 5.84 0.68
C GLN A 37 11.11 6.23 -0.67
N ARG A 38 10.62 5.26 -1.45
CA ARG A 38 9.96 5.50 -2.73
C ARG A 38 8.54 5.99 -2.53
N GLU A 39 8.07 6.82 -3.46
CA GLU A 39 6.68 7.25 -3.52
C GLU A 39 5.85 6.22 -4.27
N VAL A 40 4.82 5.69 -3.61
CA VAL A 40 3.95 4.64 -4.16
C VAL A 40 2.50 5.13 -4.14
N PRO A 41 1.77 5.10 -5.26
CA PRO A 41 0.34 5.41 -5.29
C PRO A 41 -0.47 4.41 -4.46
N ARG A 42 -1.46 4.90 -3.71
CA ARG A 42 -2.34 4.02 -2.91
C ARG A 42 -3.25 3.11 -3.73
N SER A 43 -3.64 3.55 -4.91
CA SER A 43 -4.37 2.69 -5.87
C SER A 43 -3.55 1.47 -6.25
N TYR A 44 -2.23 1.61 -6.37
CA TYR A 44 -1.35 0.50 -6.68
C TYR A 44 -1.22 -0.49 -5.51
N LEU A 45 -1.18 0.00 -4.26
CA LEU A 45 -1.19 -0.86 -3.07
C LEU A 45 -2.46 -1.72 -3.00
N LEU A 46 -3.63 -1.12 -3.22
CA LEU A 46 -4.91 -1.86 -3.27
C LEU A 46 -4.91 -2.95 -4.35
N TYR A 47 -4.40 -2.62 -5.53
CA TYR A 47 -4.26 -3.60 -6.61
C TYR A 47 -3.36 -4.77 -6.21
N LEU A 48 -2.22 -4.49 -5.55
CA LEU A 48 -1.32 -5.52 -5.07
C LEU A 48 -1.94 -6.38 -3.97
N GLU A 49 -2.70 -5.78 -3.05
CA GLU A 49 -3.43 -6.50 -1.99
C GLU A 49 -4.47 -7.46 -2.58
N ASP A 50 -5.26 -7.00 -3.56
CA ASP A 50 -6.24 -7.83 -4.26
C ASP A 50 -5.58 -8.99 -5.03
N LEU A 51 -4.50 -8.68 -5.74
CA LEU A 51 -3.74 -9.67 -6.49
C LEU A 51 -3.09 -10.71 -5.56
N LEU A 52 -2.55 -10.30 -4.41
CA LEU A 52 -2.02 -11.20 -3.39
C LEU A 52 -3.13 -12.07 -2.78
N TYR A 53 -4.32 -11.51 -2.56
CA TYR A 53 -5.47 -12.28 -2.12
C TYR A 53 -5.85 -13.38 -3.12
N VAL A 54 -5.92 -13.06 -4.41
CA VAL A 54 -6.22 -14.05 -5.46
C VAL A 54 -5.15 -15.14 -5.55
N TYR A 55 -3.87 -14.77 -5.49
CA TYR A 55 -2.79 -15.76 -5.56
C TYR A 55 -2.70 -16.62 -4.31
N SER A 56 -2.81 -16.04 -3.12
CA SER A 56 -2.80 -16.81 -1.86
C SER A 56 -3.95 -17.82 -1.81
N LYS A 57 -5.13 -17.44 -2.32
CA LYS A 57 -6.26 -18.37 -2.47
C LYS A 57 -5.92 -19.54 -3.41
N LYS A 58 -5.37 -19.27 -4.59
CA LYS A 58 -4.97 -20.32 -5.54
C LYS A 58 -3.87 -21.24 -4.99
N LEU A 59 -2.91 -20.70 -4.25
CA LEU A 59 -1.84 -21.50 -3.65
C LEU A 59 -2.38 -22.45 -2.57
N ARG A 60 -3.35 -21.98 -1.77
CA ARG A 60 -4.03 -22.81 -0.78
C ARG A 60 -4.85 -23.94 -1.42
N GLU A 61 -5.50 -23.67 -2.56
CA GLU A 61 -6.21 -24.70 -3.34
C GLU A 61 -5.25 -25.79 -3.86
N LEU A 62 -3.98 -25.45 -4.11
CA LEU A 62 -2.93 -26.39 -4.51
C LEU A 62 -2.25 -27.10 -3.31
N GLY A 63 -2.69 -26.84 -2.08
CA GLY A 63 -2.14 -27.45 -0.86
C GLY A 63 -0.80 -26.86 -0.41
N VAL A 64 -0.41 -25.68 -0.91
CA VAL A 64 0.80 -24.98 -0.47
C VAL A 64 0.46 -24.11 0.74
N ASP A 65 1.19 -24.32 1.85
CA ASP A 65 1.06 -23.47 3.02
C ASP A 65 1.72 -22.10 2.74
N CYS A 66 0.94 -21.03 2.90
CA CYS A 66 1.39 -19.67 2.58
C CYS A 66 2.18 -19.05 3.73
N ASP A 67 2.10 -19.59 4.95
CA ASP A 67 2.75 -19.04 6.13
C ASP A 67 4.27 -19.33 6.15
N GLU A 68 4.73 -20.33 5.40
CA GLU A 68 6.14 -20.67 5.26
C GLU A 68 6.89 -19.77 4.24
N LEU A 69 6.16 -18.99 3.44
CA LEU A 69 6.74 -18.12 2.42
C LEU A 69 7.39 -16.89 3.07
N LYS A 70 8.69 -16.99 3.39
CA LYS A 70 9.48 -15.85 3.84
C LYS A 70 9.66 -14.85 2.71
N SER A 71 9.16 -13.62 2.92
CA SER A 71 9.46 -12.53 2.00
C SER A 71 10.91 -12.07 2.20
N ASN A 72 11.67 -11.91 1.12
CA ASN A 72 13.00 -11.25 1.15
C ASN A 72 12.89 -9.72 1.26
N PHE A 73 11.69 -9.19 1.53
CA PHE A 73 11.49 -7.76 1.63
C PHE A 73 12.11 -7.26 2.94
N PRO A 74 12.94 -6.20 2.92
CA PRO A 74 13.51 -5.63 4.13
C PRO A 74 12.37 -4.99 4.94
N THR A 75 11.75 -5.76 5.83
CA THR A 75 10.85 -5.24 6.83
C THR A 75 11.70 -4.54 7.88
N THR A 76 11.76 -3.21 7.83
CA THR A 76 12.19 -2.43 8.98
C THR A 76 11.08 -2.55 10.03
N SER A 77 11.06 -3.67 10.77
CA SER A 77 10.31 -3.77 12.01
C SER A 77 11.09 -2.99 13.06
N MET A 78 10.89 -1.68 13.11
CA MET A 78 11.20 -0.87 14.28
C MET A 78 10.08 0.16 14.45
N ASP A 79 9.40 0.01 15.59
CA ASP A 79 8.32 0.79 16.22
C ASP A 79 6.88 0.67 15.67
#